data_AF-A0A4Q7RF87-F1
#
_entry.id   AF-A0A4Q7RF87-F1
#
_cell.length_a   1.000
_cell.length_b   1.000
_cell.length_c   1.000
_cell.angle_alpha   90.00
_cell.angle_beta   90.00
_cell.angle_gamma   90.00
#
_symmetry.space_group_name_H-M   'P 1'
#
loop_
_entity.id
_entity.type
_entity.pdbx_description
1 polymer ?
#
loop_
_entity_poly.entity_id
_entity_poly.type
_entity_poly.pdbx_seq_one_letter_code
_entity_poly.pdbx_strand_id
1 'polypeptide(L)' 'VVPVTWQQVLLEWQRDWKNKETYDAVTGLAKEHSGAYGMGIDYAYTMVHKAAQRTQTQHESVAPVHAPVIEY' A
#
# COMPACT_ATOMS: atom_id res chain seq x y z
N VAL A 1 16.97 -24.85 -10.80
CA VAL A 1 16.79 -23.77 -9.79
C VAL A 1 15.62 -22.92 -10.24
N VAL A 2 14.72 -22.52 -9.34
CA VAL A 2 13.62 -21.60 -9.64
C VAL A 2 13.97 -20.24 -9.01
N PRO A 3 14.21 -19.18 -9.80
CA PRO A 3 14.52 -17.87 -9.24
C PRO A 3 13.27 -17.25 -8.61
N VAL A 4 13.47 -16.46 -7.56
CA VAL A 4 12.43 -15.69 -6.86
C VAL A 4 12.86 -14.24 -6.71
N THR A 5 11.89 -13.34 -6.52
CA THR A 5 12.17 -11.92 -6.30
C THR A 5 12.64 -11.68 -4.86
N TRP A 6 13.32 -10.56 -4.62
CA TRP A 6 13.71 -10.15 -3.27
C TRP A 6 12.49 -10.00 -2.33
N GLN A 7 11.36 -9.54 -2.87
CA GLN A 7 10.14 -9.34 -2.10
C GLN A 7 9.62 -10.69 -1.59
N GLN A 8 9.60 -11.71 -2.45
CA GLN A 8 9.18 -13.04 -2.02
C GLN A 8 10.11 -13.58 -0.93
N VAL A 9 11.44 -13.43 -1.08
CA VAL A 9 12.39 -13.85 -0.04
C VAL A 9 12.14 -13.12 1.28
N LEU A 10 11.96 -11.80 1.25
CA LEU A 10 11.68 -11.00 2.44
C LEU A 10 10.39 -11.44 3.14
N LEU A 11 9.32 -11.68 2.37
CA LEU A 11 8.02 -12.08 2.92
C LEU A 11 8.02 -13.52 3.45
N GLU A 12 8.82 -14.41 2.86
CA GLU A 12 9.05 -15.76 3.41
C GLU A 12 9.89 -15.73 4.70
N TRP A 13 10.78 -14.76 4.87
CA TRP A 13 11.47 -14.56 6.15
C TRP A 13 10.54 -14.02 7.24
N GLN A 14 9.63 -13.09 6.91
CA GLN A 14 8.66 -12.60 7.88
C GLN A 14 7.64 -13.68 8.26
N ARG A 15 7.01 -14.32 7.25
CA ARG A 15 6.01 -15.41 7.27
C ARG A 15 4.87 -15.32 8.30
N ASP A 16 5.20 -15.25 9.59
CA ASP A 16 4.30 -15.09 10.71
C ASP A 16 4.14 -13.61 11.11
N TRP A 17 2.94 -13.07 10.91
CA TRP A 17 2.59 -11.69 11.25
C TRP A 17 2.24 -11.48 12.74
N LYS A 18 2.21 -12.55 13.54
CA LYS A 18 2.23 -12.47 15.01
C LYS A 18 3.60 -12.02 15.51
N ASN A 19 4.68 -12.29 14.79
CA ASN A 19 6.00 -11.79 15.13
C ASN A 19 6.08 -10.28 14.84
N LYS A 20 6.09 -9.46 15.89
CA LYS A 20 6.10 -8.00 15.80
C LYS A 20 7.48 -7.38 15.81
N GLU A 21 8.53 -8.12 16.17
CA GLU A 21 9.89 -7.59 16.27
C GLU A 21 10.39 -7.02 14.92
N THR A 22 10.06 -7.71 13.82
CA THR A 22 10.47 -7.34 12.46
C THR A 22 9.38 -6.66 11.64
N TYR A 23 8.17 -6.51 12.19
CA TYR A 23 6.98 -6.05 11.45
C TYR A 23 7.20 -4.69 10.79
N ASP A 24 7.61 -3.70 11.57
CA ASP A 24 7.77 -2.33 11.09
C ASP A 24 8.92 -2.21 10.08
N ALA A 25 10.01 -2.96 10.29
CA ALA A 25 11.14 -2.98 9.38
C ALA A 25 10.77 -3.59 8.02
N VAL A 26 10.09 -4.75 8.03
CA VAL A 26 9.67 -5.45 6.80
C VAL A 26 8.61 -4.65 6.04
N THR A 27 7.61 -4.14 6.74
CA THR A 27 6.54 -3.33 6.10
C THR A 27 7.08 -1.99 5.61
N GLY A 28 7.99 -1.35 6.35
CA GLY A 28 8.67 -0.12 5.91
C GLY A 28 9.45 -0.33 4.62
N LEU A 29 10.25 -1.40 4.54
CA LEU A 29 11.00 -1.74 3.34
C LEU A 29 10.08 -2.03 2.14
N ALA A 30 9.00 -2.77 2.37
CA ALA A 30 8.01 -3.08 1.34
C ALA A 30 7.26 -1.82 0.85
N LYS A 31 6.91 -0.90 1.75
CA LYS A 31 6.26 0.37 1.40
C LYS A 31 7.12 1.24 0.48
N GLU A 32 8.44 1.25 0.70
CA GLU A 32 9.34 2.11 -0.07
C GLU A 32 9.76 1.50 -1.41
N HIS A 33 9.96 0.18 -1.47
CA HIS A 33 10.59 -0.45 -2.64
C HIS A 33 9.73 -1.46 -3.39
N SER A 34 8.54 -1.81 -2.88
CA SER A 34 7.75 -2.93 -3.41
C SER A 34 6.56 -2.51 -4.29
N GLY A 35 6.58 -1.27 -4.81
CA GLY A 35 5.60 -0.77 -5.78
C GLY A 35 4.15 -1.04 -5.34
N ALA A 36 3.42 -1.83 -6.12
CA ALA A 36 2.00 -2.16 -5.86
C ALA A 36 1.75 -2.81 -4.48
N TYR A 37 2.68 -3.61 -3.96
CA TYR A 37 2.51 -4.19 -2.61
C TYR A 37 2.65 -3.13 -1.53
N GLY A 38 3.60 -2.20 -1.69
CA GLY A 38 3.73 -1.03 -0.83
C GLY A 38 2.46 -0.17 -0.85
N MET A 39 1.89 0.04 -2.03
CA MET A 39 0.58 0.72 -2.19
C MET A 39 -0.56 -0.03 -1.50
N GLY A 40 -0.53 -1.38 -1.50
CA GLY A 40 -1.49 -2.21 -0.77
C GLY A 40 -1.41 -2.01 0.76
N ILE A 41 -0.20 -1.85 1.30
CA ILE A 41 -0.01 -1.49 2.71
C ILE A 41 -0.59 -0.10 2.99
N ASP A 42 -0.26 0.89 2.16
CA ASP A 42 -0.80 2.26 2.32
C ASP A 42 -2.34 2.27 2.23
N TYR A 43 -2.93 1.47 1.33
CA TYR A 43 -4.38 1.27 1.26
C TYR A 43 -4.95 0.72 2.57
N ALA A 44 -4.36 -0.33 3.13
CA ALA A 44 -4.82 -0.90 4.39
C ALA A 44 -4.77 0.14 5.54
N TYR A 45 -3.66 0.88 5.64
CA TYR A 45 -3.53 1.94 6.64
C TYR A 45 -4.57 3.04 6.49
N THR A 46 -4.79 3.53 5.28
CA THR A 46 -5.68 4.69 5.03
C THR A 46 -7.16 4.30 5.03
N MET A 47 -7.52 3.19 4.39
CA MET A 47 -8.92 2.83 4.17
C MET A 47 -9.49 1.95 5.26
N VAL A 48 -8.69 1.02 5.80
CA VAL A 48 -9.11 0.09 6.86
C VAL A 48 -8.83 0.67 8.23
N HIS A 49 -7.61 1.16 8.47
CA HIS A 49 -7.20 1.70 9.77
C HIS A 49 -7.43 3.21 9.94
N LYS A 50 -7.91 3.92 8.90
CA LYS A 50 -8.20 5.36 8.93
C LYS A 50 -7.00 6.23 9.31
N ALA A 51 -5.78 5.74 9.07
CA ALA A 51 -4.56 6.53 9.22
C ALA A 51 -4.46 7.60 8.12
N ALA A 52 -3.66 8.64 8.36
CA ALA A 52 -3.42 9.68 7.37
C ALA A 52 -2.67 9.14 6.13
N GLN A 53 -2.90 9.78 4.97
CA GLN A 53 -2.16 9.48 3.74
C GLN A 53 -0.67 9.79 3.91
N ARG A 54 0.20 8.93 3.35
CA ARG A 54 1.67 9.10 3.38
C ARG A 54 2.20 10.13 2.37
N THR A 55 1.34 10.63 1.47
CA THR A 55 1.74 11.54 0.39
C THR A 55 2.16 12.90 0.93
N GLN A 56 3.11 13.56 0.26
CA GLN A 56 3.57 14.91 0.64
C GLN A 56 2.43 15.95 0.58
N THR A 57 1.52 15.77 -0.37
CA THR A 57 0.31 16.57 -0.53
C THR A 57 -0.89 15.68 -0.22
N GLN A 58 -1.80 16.15 0.64
CA GLN A 58 -3.06 15.45 0.86
C GLN A 58 -3.96 15.61 -0.35
N HIS A 59 -4.58 14.51 -0.75
CA HIS A 59 -5.57 14.50 -1.82
C HIS A 59 -6.97 14.42 -1.20
N GLU A 60 -7.82 15.36 -1.54
CA GLU A 60 -9.23 15.35 -1.16
C GLU A 60 -10.04 14.48 -2.12
N SER A 61 -10.90 13.62 -1.57
CA SER A 61 -11.87 12.90 -2.38
C SER A 61 -13.03 13.82 -2.72
N VAL A 62 -13.17 14.19 -3.99
CA VAL A 62 -14.31 14.96 -4.48
C VAL A 62 -15.45 14.00 -4.85
N ALA A 63 -16.69 14.43 -4.59
CA ALA A 63 -17.86 13.67 -5.02
C ALA A 63 -17.91 13.57 -6.56
N PRO A 64 -18.38 12.43 -7.12
CA PRO A 64 -18.52 12.31 -8.57
C PRO A 64 -19.50 13.35 -9.12
N VAL A 65 -19.10 14.07 -10.17
CA VAL A 65 -19.93 15.04 -10.88
C VAL A 65 -20.44 14.41 -12.18
N HIS A 66 -21.74 14.56 -12.46
CA HIS A 66 -22.31 14.04 -13.70
C HIS A 66 -21.69 14.74 -14.92
N ALA A 67 -21.47 14.00 -16.00
CA ALA A 67 -21.02 14.59 -17.26
C ALA A 67 -22.13 15.48 -17.85
N PRO A 68 -21.82 16.68 -18.37
CA PRO A 68 -22.84 17.55 -18.95
C PRO A 68 -23.49 16.87 -20.16
N VAL A 69 -24.82 16.91 -20.21
CA VAL A 69 -25.57 16.45 -21.39
C VAL A 69 -25.47 17.56 -22.45
N ILE A 70 -24.83 17.25 -23.59
CA ILE A 70 -24.81 18.14 -24.75
C ILE A 70 -26.03 17.79 -25.60
N GLU A 71 -27.05 18.63 -25.57
CA GLU A 71 -28.14 18.59 -26.55
C GLU A 71 -27.68 19.30 -27.83
N TYR A 72 -27.87 18.64 -28.98
CA TYR A 72 -27.53 19.13 -30.32
C TYR A 72 -28.73 19.80 -31.00
#